data_AF-A0A284RDK6-F1
#
_entry.id   AF-A0A284RDK6-F1
#
_cell.length_a   1.000
_cell.length_b   1.000
_cell.length_c   1.000
_cell.angle_alpha   90.00
_cell.angle_beta   90.00
_cell.angle_gamma   90.00
#
_symmetry.space_group_name_H-M   'P 1'
#
loop_
_entity.id
_entity.type
_entity.pdbx_description
1 polymer ?
#
loop_
_entity_poly.entity_id
_entity_poly.type
_entity_poly.pdbx_seq_one_letter_code
_entity_poly.pdbx_strand_id
1 'polypeptide(L)'
;MGVTLKEEDGREWTLLELLAEGFQLVANDGEHIPIIDANGRVFVSACGAPRNDTTSRGGRPDWRETRSVALHAILECREEAGLDSCFKVSQPDLFNLYGTTLRDLLSRHPQLRPNFPPEVSVFAAANFNMGPQTVTIGHYDSKNLGWGMCIVFVDGNFNHKLGGHLILWDLRMVVEFPMGSCIILPSALIKHANIPIQPGESRYSFTQYTAAGLFRWVANGFKSDLAFSETASSEALDGQQRERELAWEWGLSLLSMIPA
;
A
#
# COMPACT_ATOMS: atom_id res chain seq x y z
N MET A 1 16.20 -3.69 -8.88
CA MET A 1 15.97 -5.12 -9.19
C MET A 1 15.30 -5.79 -7.99
N GLY A 2 13.98 -5.96 -8.05
CA GLY A 2 13.24 -6.74 -7.05
C GLY A 2 13.32 -8.22 -7.45
N VAL A 3 13.79 -9.07 -6.53
CA VAL A 3 13.60 -10.51 -6.67
C VAL A 3 12.18 -10.77 -6.21
N THR A 4 11.26 -10.84 -7.15
CA THR A 4 9.90 -11.32 -6.91
C THR A 4 10.01 -12.82 -6.69
N LEU A 5 9.72 -13.29 -5.48
CA LEU A 5 9.45 -14.70 -5.26
C LEU A 5 8.16 -15.00 -6.02
N LYS A 6 8.33 -15.53 -7.24
CA LYS A 6 7.23 -16.02 -8.07
C LYS A 6 6.58 -17.20 -7.35
N GLU A 7 5.25 -17.23 -7.26
CA GLU A 7 4.58 -18.52 -7.35
C GLU A 7 4.77 -19.10 -8.76
N GLU A 8 4.86 -20.43 -8.82
CA GLU A 8 5.42 -21.22 -9.92
C GLU A 8 4.53 -21.36 -11.18
N ASP A 9 3.29 -20.85 -11.22
CA ASP A 9 2.39 -21.14 -12.35
C ASP A 9 1.93 -19.92 -13.17
N GLY A 10 2.08 -18.68 -12.67
CA GLY A 10 1.56 -17.49 -13.35
C GLY A 10 0.05 -17.52 -13.58
N ARG A 11 -0.68 -18.30 -12.76
CA ARG A 11 -2.12 -18.50 -12.92
C ARG A 11 -2.89 -17.22 -12.61
N GLU A 12 -3.81 -16.90 -13.51
CA GLU A 12 -4.83 -15.90 -13.29
C GLU A 12 -6.06 -16.54 -12.66
N TRP A 13 -6.63 -15.88 -11.66
CA TRP A 13 -7.80 -16.35 -10.93
C TRP A 13 -9.02 -15.52 -11.30
N THR A 14 -10.16 -16.18 -11.49
CA THR A 14 -11.47 -15.53 -11.64
C THR A 14 -12.19 -15.40 -10.31
N LEU A 15 -13.17 -14.48 -10.24
CA LEU A 15 -13.99 -14.32 -9.05
C LEU A 15 -14.74 -15.60 -8.71
N LEU A 16 -15.31 -16.28 -9.72
CA LEU A 16 -16.08 -17.50 -9.53
C LEU A 16 -15.22 -18.64 -8.94
N GLU A 17 -13.98 -18.78 -9.40
CA GLU A 17 -13.06 -19.78 -8.84
C GLU A 17 -12.75 -19.50 -7.37
N LEU A 18 -12.41 -18.25 -7.03
CA LEU A 18 -12.11 -17.88 -5.65
C LEU A 18 -13.31 -18.13 -4.72
N LEU A 19 -14.52 -17.79 -5.16
CA LEU A 19 -15.74 -18.07 -4.42
C LEU A 19 -15.98 -19.57 -4.23
N ALA A 20 -15.69 -20.39 -5.25
CA ALA A 20 -15.78 -21.85 -5.16
C ALA A 20 -14.74 -22.43 -4.19
N GLU A 21 -13.56 -21.82 -4.08
CA GLU A 21 -12.52 -22.14 -3.10
C GLU A 21 -12.82 -21.58 -1.68
N GLY A 22 -13.98 -20.95 -1.50
CA GLY A 22 -14.45 -20.47 -0.20
C GLY A 22 -13.91 -19.10 0.22
N PHE A 23 -13.43 -18.29 -0.73
CA PHE A 23 -13.13 -16.89 -0.47
C PHE A 23 -14.43 -16.10 -0.22
N GLN A 24 -14.35 -15.14 0.69
CA GLN A 24 -15.44 -14.22 0.97
C GLN A 24 -15.34 -12.98 0.08
N LEU A 25 -16.41 -12.66 -0.63
CA LEU A 25 -16.52 -11.39 -1.36
C LEU A 25 -16.78 -10.25 -0.38
N VAL A 26 -15.88 -9.28 -0.38
CA VAL A 26 -16.06 -8.01 0.31
C VAL A 26 -16.50 -6.99 -0.73
N ALA A 27 -17.79 -6.68 -0.72
CA ALA A 27 -18.35 -5.68 -1.62
C ALA A 27 -17.90 -4.28 -1.21
N ASN A 28 -17.63 -3.41 -2.18
CA ASN A 28 -17.26 -2.02 -1.98
C ASN A 28 -18.24 -1.12 -2.74
N ASP A 29 -19.14 -0.50 -1.98
CA ASP A 29 -20.21 0.37 -2.48
C ASP A 29 -19.89 1.87 -2.33
N GLY A 30 -18.61 2.19 -2.10
CA GLY A 30 -18.12 3.55 -1.92
C GLY A 30 -17.93 3.97 -0.47
N GLU A 31 -18.22 3.11 0.51
CA GLU A 31 -17.95 3.37 1.93
C GLU A 31 -16.54 2.92 2.35
N HIS A 32 -16.09 3.41 3.52
CA HIS A 32 -14.85 2.98 4.14
C HIS A 32 -15.03 1.61 4.82
N ILE A 33 -14.22 0.64 4.45
CA ILE A 33 -14.30 -0.74 4.94
C ILE A 33 -13.02 -1.06 5.73
N PRO A 34 -13.08 -1.05 7.07
CA PRO A 34 -11.99 -1.56 7.90
C PRO A 34 -12.06 -3.09 7.97
N ILE A 35 -10.92 -3.76 7.83
CA ILE A 35 -10.75 -5.16 8.24
C ILE A 35 -10.02 -5.15 9.58
N ILE A 36 -10.65 -5.77 10.58
CA ILE A 36 -10.20 -5.75 11.97
C ILE A 36 -9.78 -7.14 12.45
N ASP A 37 -8.76 -7.18 13.31
CA ASP A 37 -8.35 -8.41 13.99
C ASP A 37 -9.28 -8.74 15.17
N ALA A 38 -9.08 -9.91 15.79
CA ALA A 38 -9.87 -10.35 16.95
C ALA A 38 -9.73 -9.44 18.20
N ASN A 39 -8.76 -8.52 18.21
CA ASN A 39 -8.54 -7.56 19.29
C ASN A 39 -9.07 -6.15 18.93
N GLY A 40 -9.72 -5.98 17.76
CA GLY A 40 -10.23 -4.68 17.30
C GLY A 40 -9.20 -3.79 16.61
N ARG A 41 -8.01 -4.31 16.29
CA ARG A 41 -7.00 -3.56 15.51
C ARG A 41 -7.41 -3.49 14.06
N VAL A 42 -7.43 -2.29 13.48
CA VAL A 42 -7.59 -2.09 12.05
C VAL A 42 -6.25 -2.40 11.39
N PHE A 43 -6.21 -3.41 10.54
CA PHE A 43 -4.98 -3.76 9.81
C PHE A 43 -5.15 -3.69 8.29
N VAL A 44 -6.37 -3.60 7.76
CA VAL A 44 -6.60 -3.13 6.39
C VAL A 44 -7.68 -2.07 6.41
N SER A 45 -7.51 -1.02 5.61
CA SER A 45 -8.50 0.04 5.42
C SER A 45 -8.70 0.23 3.92
N ALA A 46 -9.89 -0.10 3.42
CA ALA A 46 -10.28 0.22 2.06
C ALA A 46 -11.13 1.49 2.08
N CYS A 47 -10.74 2.50 1.32
CA CYS A 47 -11.51 3.72 1.13
C CYS A 47 -12.21 3.64 -0.23
N GLY A 48 -13.54 3.63 -0.21
CA GLY A 48 -14.36 3.75 -1.41
C GLY A 48 -14.08 5.04 -2.16
N ALA A 49 -14.29 5.03 -3.49
CA ALA A 49 -14.26 6.25 -4.28
C ALA A 49 -15.39 7.19 -3.81
N PRO A 50 -15.19 8.53 -3.81
CA PRO A 50 -16.29 9.46 -3.60
C PRO A 50 -17.42 9.11 -4.57
N ARG A 51 -18.67 9.06 -4.11
CA ARG A 51 -19.85 8.86 -4.96
C ARG A 51 -19.95 10.00 -5.98
N ASN A 52 -19.25 9.86 -7.10
CA ASN A 52 -19.45 10.65 -8.28
C ASN A 52 -20.08 9.73 -9.31
N ASP A 53 -21.39 9.93 -9.50
CA ASP A 53 -22.15 9.43 -10.64
C ASP A 53 -21.49 9.88 -11.96
N THR A 54 -20.52 9.12 -12.44
CA THR A 54 -19.85 9.36 -13.72
C THR A 54 -20.59 8.75 -14.89
N THR A 55 -21.85 8.32 -14.73
CA THR A 55 -22.72 8.09 -15.90
C THR A 55 -23.01 9.38 -16.68
N SER A 56 -22.63 10.56 -16.16
CA SER A 56 -23.00 11.86 -16.71
C SER A 56 -21.86 12.77 -17.25
N ARG A 57 -20.57 12.38 -17.21
CA ARG A 57 -19.52 13.18 -17.91
C ARG A 57 -19.29 12.69 -19.34
N GLY A 58 -20.18 13.14 -20.23
CA GLY A 58 -19.93 13.11 -21.67
C GLY A 58 -18.73 13.99 -22.04
N GLY A 59 -17.66 13.36 -22.51
CA GLY A 59 -16.45 14.02 -23.01
C GLY A 59 -15.18 13.35 -22.49
N ARG A 60 -14.63 12.39 -23.24
CA ARG A 60 -13.40 11.66 -22.90
C ARG A 60 -12.17 12.50 -23.29
N PRO A 61 -11.16 12.67 -22.42
CA PRO A 61 -9.86 13.21 -22.86
C PRO A 61 -9.15 12.22 -23.80
N ASP A 62 -8.50 12.75 -24.84
CA ASP A 62 -7.65 11.98 -25.77
C ASP A 62 -6.35 11.56 -25.06
N TRP A 63 -6.12 10.25 -24.98
CA TRP A 63 -5.02 9.64 -24.24
C TRP A 63 -3.65 9.82 -24.91
N ARG A 64 -3.57 10.34 -26.15
CA ARG A 64 -2.29 10.68 -26.80
C ARG A 64 -1.58 11.89 -26.19
N GLU A 65 -2.23 12.60 -25.28
CA GLU A 65 -1.66 13.69 -24.47
C GLU A 65 -1.12 13.18 -23.11
N THR A 66 -0.57 11.96 -23.08
CA THR A 66 -0.03 11.27 -21.89
C THR A 66 1.37 11.78 -21.48
N ARG A 67 1.42 13.05 -21.06
CA ARG A 67 2.33 13.47 -19.97
C ARG A 67 1.63 13.51 -18.62
N SER A 68 0.33 13.18 -18.59
CA SER A 68 -0.57 13.58 -17.53
C SER A 68 -1.40 12.47 -16.89
N VAL A 69 -0.95 11.20 -16.86
CA VAL A 69 -1.55 10.21 -15.92
C VAL A 69 -0.84 10.29 -14.57
N ALA A 70 0.50 10.34 -14.58
CA ALA A 70 1.25 10.71 -13.38
C ALA A 70 0.92 12.14 -12.95
N LEU A 71 0.76 13.09 -13.88
CA LEU A 71 0.35 14.45 -13.53
C LEU A 71 -1.13 14.53 -13.10
N HIS A 72 -2.08 13.77 -13.67
CA HIS A 72 -3.45 13.70 -13.10
C HIS A 72 -3.44 13.04 -11.74
N ALA A 73 -2.79 11.89 -11.55
CA ALA A 73 -2.68 11.26 -10.24
C ALA A 73 -1.99 12.18 -9.22
N ILE A 74 -0.98 12.97 -9.63
CA ILE A 74 -0.29 13.96 -8.79
C ILE A 74 -1.13 15.23 -8.58
N LEU A 75 -1.90 15.69 -9.56
CA LEU A 75 -2.76 16.88 -9.47
C LEU A 75 -4.04 16.58 -8.69
N GLU A 76 -4.62 15.40 -8.87
CA GLU A 76 -5.68 14.85 -8.03
C GLU A 76 -5.13 14.53 -6.64
N CYS A 77 -3.91 14.01 -6.46
CA CYS A 77 -3.25 13.94 -5.15
C CYS A 77 -2.80 15.32 -4.60
N ARG A 78 -2.93 16.42 -5.36
CA ARG A 78 -2.66 17.79 -4.90
C ARG A 78 -3.93 18.52 -4.52
N GLU A 79 -5.04 18.27 -5.22
CA GLU A 79 -6.37 18.77 -4.83
C GLU A 79 -6.99 17.90 -3.73
N GLU A 80 -6.79 16.59 -3.81
CA GLU A 80 -6.98 15.66 -2.72
C GLU A 80 -5.67 15.56 -1.92
N ALA A 81 -5.66 16.17 -0.75
CA ALA A 81 -4.90 15.65 0.37
C ALA A 81 -5.22 14.16 0.71
N GLY A 82 -5.95 13.42 -0.14
CA GLY A 82 -6.76 12.24 0.13
C GLY A 82 -5.97 11.00 0.50
N LEU A 83 -5.03 10.51 -0.32
CA LEU A 83 -4.38 9.21 -0.06
C LEU A 83 -3.57 9.18 1.24
N ASP A 84 -2.68 10.16 1.42
CA ASP A 84 -1.89 10.26 2.65
C ASP A 84 -2.76 10.69 3.84
N SER A 85 -3.84 11.46 3.62
CA SER A 85 -4.84 11.72 4.68
C SER A 85 -5.62 10.47 5.06
N CYS A 86 -5.94 9.57 4.13
CA CYS A 86 -6.55 8.29 4.44
C CYS A 86 -5.62 7.48 5.33
N PHE A 87 -4.31 7.47 5.06
CA PHE A 87 -3.33 6.83 5.94
C PHE A 87 -3.19 7.52 7.28
N LYS A 88 -3.13 8.85 7.31
CA LYS A 88 -3.09 9.63 8.56
C LYS A 88 -4.32 9.41 9.44
N VAL A 89 -5.51 9.35 8.85
CA VAL A 89 -6.77 9.16 9.58
C VAL A 89 -6.93 7.72 10.04
N SER A 90 -6.64 6.75 9.16
CA SER A 90 -6.78 5.32 9.48
C SER A 90 -5.68 4.79 10.39
N GLN A 91 -4.46 5.33 10.33
CA GLN A 91 -3.27 4.81 11.04
C GLN A 91 -2.33 5.97 11.45
N PRO A 92 -2.73 6.87 12.37
CA PRO A 92 -2.01 8.10 12.67
C PRO A 92 -0.60 7.87 13.23
N ASP A 93 -0.41 6.85 14.06
CA ASP A 93 0.89 6.59 14.68
C ASP A 93 1.88 5.99 13.68
N LEU A 94 1.43 5.10 12.81
CA LEU A 94 2.23 4.63 11.66
C LEU A 94 2.54 5.77 10.69
N PHE A 95 1.58 6.64 10.39
CA PHE A 95 1.81 7.82 9.56
C PHE A 95 2.92 8.70 10.14
N ASN A 96 2.90 8.94 11.46
CA ASN A 96 3.93 9.71 12.16
C ASN A 96 5.30 9.04 12.11
N LEU A 97 5.37 7.72 12.27
CA LEU A 97 6.60 6.94 12.15
C LEU A 97 7.20 7.06 10.74
N TYR A 98 6.38 6.92 9.69
CA TYR A 98 6.79 7.03 8.30
C TYR A 98 7.32 8.43 8.01
N GLY A 99 6.56 9.46 8.38
CA GLY A 99 6.93 10.85 8.15
C GLY A 99 8.19 11.27 8.90
N THR A 100 8.38 10.80 10.13
CA THR A 100 9.59 11.07 10.92
C THR A 100 10.80 10.39 10.29
N THR A 101 10.68 9.12 9.93
CA THR A 101 11.75 8.36 9.26
C THR A 101 12.17 9.03 7.95
N LEU A 102 11.21 9.47 7.13
CA LEU A 102 11.50 10.17 5.87
C LEU A 102 12.20 11.52 6.12
N ARG A 103 11.72 12.32 7.08
CA ARG A 103 12.35 13.61 7.42
C ARG A 103 13.79 13.43 7.92
N ASP A 104 14.04 12.44 8.76
CA ASP A 104 15.37 12.15 9.29
C ASP A 104 16.33 11.74 8.17
N LEU A 105 15.88 10.90 7.22
CA LEU A 105 16.64 10.53 6.03
C LEU A 105 17.00 11.75 5.19
N LEU A 106 16.03 12.61 4.88
CA LEU A 106 16.24 13.79 4.05
C LEU A 106 17.13 14.84 4.73
N SER A 107 16.99 15.01 6.05
CA SER A 107 17.85 15.89 6.86
C SER A 107 19.30 15.40 6.87
N ARG A 108 19.52 14.09 7.07
CA ARG A 108 20.85 13.51 7.09
C ARG A 108 21.52 13.47 5.71
N HIS A 109 20.72 13.34 4.66
CA HIS A 109 21.16 13.18 3.29
C HIS A 109 20.44 14.19 2.37
N PRO A 110 20.84 15.49 2.41
CA PRO A 110 20.16 16.56 1.68
C PRO A 110 20.26 16.42 0.15
N GLN A 111 21.11 15.51 -0.36
CA GLN A 111 21.19 15.17 -1.77
C GLN A 111 20.07 14.24 -2.25
N LEU A 112 19.36 13.57 -1.34
CA LEU A 112 18.22 12.73 -1.69
C LEU A 112 17.08 13.58 -2.23
N ARG A 113 16.39 13.06 -3.23
CA ARG A 113 15.20 13.67 -3.80
C ARG A 113 14.03 12.73 -3.57
N PRO A 114 13.06 13.08 -2.72
CA PRO A 114 11.89 12.24 -2.52
C PRO A 114 11.02 12.25 -3.79
N ASN A 115 10.23 11.20 -4.00
CA ASN A 115 9.30 11.13 -5.13
C ASN A 115 8.27 12.26 -5.11
N PHE A 116 7.83 12.62 -3.90
CA PHE A 116 6.89 13.70 -3.62
C PHE A 116 7.42 14.57 -2.48
N PRO A 117 6.99 15.84 -2.37
CA PRO A 117 7.29 16.65 -1.19
C PRO A 117 6.85 15.92 0.10
N PRO A 118 7.60 16.01 1.21
CA PRO A 118 7.23 15.37 2.48
C PRO A 118 5.89 15.86 3.07
N GLU A 119 5.40 17.01 2.61
CA GLU A 119 4.08 17.54 2.95
C GLU A 119 2.94 16.84 2.18
N VAL A 120 3.26 16.14 1.09
CA VAL A 120 2.33 15.43 0.20
C VAL A 120 2.33 13.93 0.47
N SER A 121 3.50 13.33 0.72
CA SER A 121 3.61 11.89 0.99
C SER A 121 4.68 11.57 2.03
N VAL A 122 4.33 10.75 3.02
CA VAL A 122 5.27 10.20 4.01
C VAL A 122 6.03 8.96 3.53
N PHE A 123 5.72 8.45 2.33
CA PHE A 123 6.34 7.25 1.79
C PHE A 123 7.65 7.55 1.07
N ALA A 124 8.66 6.70 1.27
CA ALA A 124 9.97 6.87 0.64
C ALA A 124 10.03 6.35 -0.80
N ALA A 125 9.07 5.53 -1.22
CA ALA A 125 9.01 4.93 -2.55
C ALA A 125 7.57 4.89 -3.08
N ALA A 126 7.46 4.86 -4.41
CA ALA A 126 6.19 4.76 -5.10
C ALA A 126 6.35 4.09 -6.48
N ASN A 127 5.33 3.35 -6.91
CA ASN A 127 5.28 2.71 -8.22
C ASN A 127 4.03 3.10 -8.99
N PHE A 128 4.20 3.32 -10.30
CA PHE A 128 3.10 3.44 -11.25
C PHE A 128 3.03 2.15 -12.07
N ASN A 129 1.98 1.37 -11.85
CA ASN A 129 1.71 0.18 -12.66
C ASN A 129 0.88 0.62 -13.86
N MET A 130 1.59 0.84 -14.96
CA MET A 130 1.02 1.31 -16.21
C MET A 130 0.36 0.14 -16.95
N GLY A 131 -0.89 0.33 -17.37
CA GLY A 131 -1.73 -0.69 -17.99
C GLY A 131 -1.39 -0.95 -19.47
N PRO A 132 -2.39 -1.28 -20.31
CA PRO A 132 -3.82 -1.10 -20.08
C PRO A 132 -4.43 -2.14 -19.14
N GLN A 133 -3.84 -3.33 -18.98
CA GLN A 133 -4.39 -4.40 -18.12
C GLN A 133 -3.38 -4.76 -17.03
N THR A 134 -3.32 -3.96 -15.97
CA THR A 134 -2.40 -4.21 -14.85
C THR A 134 -2.88 -5.40 -14.02
N VAL A 135 -2.12 -6.49 -14.04
CA VAL A 135 -2.34 -7.70 -13.25
C VAL A 135 -1.10 -8.05 -12.45
N THR A 136 -1.28 -8.32 -11.16
CA THR A 136 -0.25 -8.87 -10.28
C THR A 136 -0.59 -10.30 -9.89
N ILE A 137 0.39 -11.20 -9.99
CA ILE A 137 0.31 -12.55 -9.41
C ILE A 137 0.42 -12.49 -7.88
N GLY A 138 0.08 -13.58 -7.18
CA GLY A 138 0.20 -13.68 -5.72
C GLY A 138 1.62 -13.38 -5.23
N HIS A 139 1.77 -12.35 -4.41
CA HIS A 139 3.07 -11.95 -3.86
C HIS A 139 2.96 -11.29 -2.47
N TYR A 140 4.10 -11.23 -1.80
CA TYR A 140 4.34 -10.37 -0.64
C TYR A 140 5.35 -9.30 -1.03
N ASP A 141 5.15 -8.07 -0.56
CA ASP A 141 6.17 -7.03 -0.64
C ASP A 141 7.17 -7.19 0.52
N SER A 142 7.89 -8.30 0.52
CA SER A 142 8.74 -8.77 1.65
C SER A 142 9.86 -7.81 2.09
N LYS A 143 10.13 -6.76 1.31
CA LYS A 143 11.09 -5.71 1.65
C LYS A 143 10.46 -4.56 2.44
N ASN A 144 9.14 -4.43 2.45
CA ASN A 144 8.42 -3.41 3.20
C ASN A 144 8.46 -3.74 4.70
N LEU A 145 8.17 -2.73 5.53
CA LEU A 145 8.04 -2.93 6.97
C LEU A 145 6.91 -3.92 7.25
N GLY A 146 7.19 -5.00 8.00
CA GLY A 146 6.26 -6.12 8.22
C GLY A 146 4.87 -5.67 8.65
N TRP A 147 4.76 -5.10 9.84
CA TRP A 147 3.53 -4.50 10.38
C TRP A 147 3.23 -3.09 9.83
N GLY A 148 4.06 -2.60 8.89
CA GLY A 148 3.85 -1.32 8.24
C GLY A 148 2.78 -1.40 7.15
N MET A 149 2.42 -0.24 6.59
CA MET A 149 1.39 -0.15 5.57
C MET A 149 1.99 0.23 4.22
N CYS A 150 1.37 -0.25 3.14
CA CYS A 150 1.45 0.38 1.83
C CYS A 150 0.08 0.93 1.46
N ILE A 151 0.06 1.86 0.51
CA ILE A 151 -1.15 2.34 -0.12
C ILE A 151 -1.17 1.84 -1.56
N VAL A 152 -2.32 1.34 -2.00
CA VAL A 152 -2.62 1.06 -3.40
C VAL A 152 -3.82 1.91 -3.78
N PHE A 153 -3.70 2.69 -4.84
CA PHE A 153 -4.78 3.42 -5.50
C PHE A 153 -5.01 2.82 -6.88
N VAL A 154 -6.27 2.74 -7.32
CA VAL A 154 -6.64 2.19 -8.63
C VAL A 154 -7.39 3.21 -9.48
N ASP A 155 -7.08 3.21 -10.77
CA ASP A 155 -7.75 4.03 -11.78
C ASP A 155 -7.93 3.22 -13.08
N GLY A 156 -8.66 3.77 -14.05
CA GLY A 156 -8.94 3.16 -15.34
C GLY A 156 -10.40 2.75 -15.50
N ASN A 157 -10.81 2.55 -16.75
CA ASN A 157 -12.17 2.19 -17.12
C ASN A 157 -12.37 0.67 -17.19
N PHE A 158 -12.94 0.09 -16.13
CA PHE A 158 -13.24 -1.33 -16.01
C PHE A 158 -14.48 -1.57 -15.13
N ASN A 159 -15.15 -2.70 -15.33
CA ASN A 159 -16.23 -3.15 -14.46
C ASN A 159 -15.66 -3.90 -13.25
N HIS A 160 -15.54 -3.20 -12.13
CA HIS A 160 -15.01 -3.75 -10.87
C HIS A 160 -15.83 -4.91 -10.27
N LYS A 161 -17.06 -5.14 -10.75
CA LYS A 161 -17.89 -6.31 -10.37
C LYS A 161 -17.52 -7.57 -11.17
N LEU A 162 -16.83 -7.42 -12.30
CA LEU A 162 -16.47 -8.52 -13.21
C LEU A 162 -14.96 -8.80 -13.25
N GLY A 163 -14.12 -7.92 -12.71
CA GLY A 163 -12.67 -8.05 -12.75
C GLY A 163 -11.97 -6.99 -11.90
N GLY A 164 -10.64 -7.06 -11.78
CA GLY A 164 -9.85 -6.06 -11.06
C GLY A 164 -9.94 -6.09 -9.53
N HIS A 165 -10.69 -7.03 -8.95
CA HIS A 165 -10.77 -7.28 -7.51
C HIS A 165 -9.38 -7.51 -6.91
N LEU A 166 -9.18 -7.06 -5.68
CA LEU A 166 -7.98 -7.36 -4.91
C LEU A 166 -8.18 -8.69 -4.17
N ILE A 167 -7.22 -9.59 -4.30
CA ILE A 167 -7.22 -10.86 -3.59
C ILE A 167 -6.33 -10.72 -2.35
N LEU A 168 -6.87 -11.05 -1.17
CA LEU A 168 -6.12 -11.13 0.09
C LEU A 168 -6.11 -12.60 0.53
N TRP A 169 -5.05 -13.31 0.15
CA TRP A 169 -5.00 -14.79 0.22
C TRP A 169 -5.09 -15.31 1.66
N ASP A 170 -4.30 -14.72 2.57
CA ASP A 170 -4.22 -15.19 3.95
C ASP A 170 -5.51 -14.95 4.74
N LEU A 171 -6.32 -13.99 4.29
CA LEU A 171 -7.63 -13.68 4.88
C LEU A 171 -8.78 -14.44 4.21
N ARG A 172 -8.51 -15.14 3.10
CA ARG A 172 -9.52 -15.70 2.20
C ARG A 172 -10.58 -14.68 1.80
N MET A 173 -10.14 -13.47 1.44
CA MET A 173 -11.02 -12.39 1.00
C MET A 173 -10.71 -11.99 -0.44
N VAL A 174 -11.76 -11.68 -1.19
CA VAL A 174 -11.70 -11.03 -2.50
C VAL A 174 -12.48 -9.73 -2.41
N VAL A 175 -11.80 -8.61 -2.59
CA VAL A 175 -12.34 -7.26 -2.33
C VAL A 175 -12.63 -6.58 -3.66
N GLU A 176 -13.86 -6.12 -3.84
CA GLU A 176 -14.19 -5.23 -4.95
C GLU A 176 -13.36 -3.95 -4.86
N PHE A 177 -12.71 -3.59 -5.96
CA PHE A 177 -11.78 -2.47 -5.96
C PHE A 177 -12.07 -1.53 -7.14
N PRO A 178 -13.09 -0.65 -7.01
CA PRO A 178 -13.53 0.24 -8.08
C PRO A 178 -12.52 1.33 -8.39
N MET A 179 -12.59 1.88 -9.61
CA MET A 179 -11.86 3.10 -10.00
C MET A 179 -12.01 4.18 -8.93
N GLY A 180 -10.90 4.84 -8.59
CA GLY A 180 -10.86 5.92 -7.60
C GLY A 180 -10.78 5.42 -6.15
N SER A 181 -10.79 4.12 -5.90
CA SER A 181 -10.58 3.58 -4.55
C SER A 181 -9.10 3.49 -4.19
N CYS A 182 -8.85 3.54 -2.88
CA CYS A 182 -7.57 3.17 -2.32
C CYS A 182 -7.72 2.12 -1.23
N ILE A 183 -6.64 1.38 -0.99
CA ILE A 183 -6.54 0.42 0.10
C ILE A 183 -5.19 0.59 0.79
N ILE A 184 -5.23 0.49 2.11
CA ILE A 184 -4.10 0.58 3.01
C ILE A 184 -3.96 -0.79 3.67
N LEU A 185 -2.83 -1.47 3.45
CA LEU A 185 -2.64 -2.84 3.92
C LEU A 185 -1.17 -3.14 4.25
N PRO A 186 -0.89 -4.12 5.13
CA PRO A 186 0.45 -4.63 5.37
C PRO A 186 0.87 -5.59 4.27
N SER A 187 1.29 -5.03 3.14
CA SER A 187 1.73 -5.77 1.94
C SER A 187 2.87 -6.76 2.17
N ALA A 188 3.67 -6.56 3.22
CA ALA A 188 4.71 -7.50 3.61
C ALA A 188 4.17 -8.74 4.35
N LEU A 189 3.00 -8.64 4.98
CA LEU A 189 2.39 -9.71 5.79
C LEU A 189 1.25 -10.44 5.09
N ILE A 190 0.53 -9.75 4.20
CA ILE A 190 -0.62 -10.31 3.50
C ILE A 190 -0.23 -10.56 2.05
N LYS A 191 -0.27 -11.82 1.63
CA LYS A 191 -0.13 -12.19 0.24
C LYS A 191 -1.32 -11.61 -0.52
N HIS A 192 -1.02 -10.88 -1.58
CA HIS A 192 -2.03 -10.20 -2.37
C HIS A 192 -1.78 -10.31 -3.88
N ALA A 193 -2.85 -10.12 -4.63
CA ALA A 193 -2.89 -10.16 -6.09
C ALA A 193 -4.11 -9.37 -6.60
N ASN A 194 -4.31 -9.29 -7.91
CA ASN A 194 -5.58 -8.83 -8.45
C ASN A 194 -6.10 -9.74 -9.57
N ILE A 195 -7.42 -9.85 -9.65
CA ILE A 195 -8.12 -10.54 -10.74
C ILE A 195 -7.89 -9.75 -12.05
N PRO A 196 -7.70 -10.42 -13.20
CA PRO A 196 -7.69 -9.74 -14.50
C PRO A 196 -8.97 -8.95 -14.77
N ILE A 197 -8.87 -7.93 -15.62
CA ILE A 197 -10.04 -7.18 -16.12
C ILE A 197 -10.53 -7.77 -17.44
N GLN A 198 -11.72 -7.40 -17.89
CA GLN A 198 -12.31 -7.93 -19.11
C GLN A 198 -11.58 -7.41 -20.38
N PRO A 199 -11.66 -8.13 -21.51
CA PRO A 199 -11.12 -7.66 -22.78
C PRO A 199 -11.67 -6.28 -23.17
N GLY A 200 -10.77 -5.36 -23.54
CA GLY A 200 -11.13 -3.99 -23.93
C GLY A 200 -11.27 -3.01 -22.76
N GLU A 201 -11.18 -3.47 -21.52
CA GLU A 201 -11.12 -2.62 -20.33
C GLU A 201 -9.69 -2.12 -20.05
N SER A 202 -9.58 -1.12 -19.17
CA SER A 202 -8.30 -0.57 -18.73
C SER A 202 -8.25 -0.43 -17.21
N ARG A 203 -7.10 -0.76 -16.60
CA ARG A 203 -6.81 -0.62 -15.18
C ARG A 203 -5.34 -0.27 -14.95
N TYR A 204 -5.14 0.72 -14.12
CA TYR A 204 -3.86 1.25 -13.66
C TYR A 204 -3.85 1.23 -12.15
N SER A 205 -2.66 1.20 -11.56
CA SER A 205 -2.55 1.46 -10.13
C SER A 205 -1.33 2.29 -9.78
N PHE A 206 -1.47 3.04 -8.71
CA PHE A 206 -0.40 3.79 -8.08
C PHE A 206 -0.21 3.25 -6.68
N THR A 207 1.03 2.91 -6.32
CA THR A 207 1.34 2.38 -4.99
C THR A 207 2.40 3.23 -4.31
N GLN A 208 2.30 3.32 -2.98
CA GLN A 208 3.26 4.01 -2.13
C GLN A 208 3.66 3.09 -0.97
N TYR A 209 4.95 3.04 -0.66
CA TYR A 209 5.49 2.11 0.33
C TYR A 209 6.85 2.57 0.85
N THR A 210 7.28 2.02 1.99
CA THR A 210 8.60 2.28 2.56
C THR A 210 9.26 0.96 2.97
N ALA A 211 10.48 0.74 2.49
CA ALA A 211 11.24 -0.47 2.79
C ALA A 211 11.64 -0.52 4.28
N ALA A 212 11.52 -1.70 4.90
CA ALA A 212 11.90 -1.95 6.30
C ALA A 212 13.35 -1.52 6.62
N GLY A 213 14.24 -1.67 5.63
CA GLY A 213 15.65 -1.31 5.76
C GLY A 213 15.87 0.19 6.01
N LEU A 214 14.97 1.07 5.57
CA LEU A 214 15.08 2.50 5.82
C LEU A 214 14.80 2.84 7.29
N PHE A 215 13.79 2.21 7.89
CA PHE A 215 13.51 2.35 9.33
C PHE A 215 14.69 1.87 10.17
N ARG A 216 15.24 0.69 9.86
CA ARG A 216 16.44 0.16 10.55
C ARG A 216 17.66 1.04 10.35
N TRP A 217 17.86 1.57 9.15
CA TRP A 217 18.97 2.48 8.86
C TRP A 217 18.92 3.71 9.75
N VAL A 218 17.75 4.35 9.88
CA VAL A 218 17.56 5.52 10.75
C VAL A 218 17.75 5.13 12.22
N ALA A 219 17.14 4.04 12.69
CA ALA A 219 17.27 3.56 14.06
C ALA A 219 18.73 3.26 14.45
N ASN A 220 19.54 2.75 13.52
CA ASN A 220 20.96 2.48 13.71
C ASN A 220 21.85 3.74 13.61
N GLY A 221 21.27 4.94 13.60
CA GLY A 221 22.02 6.19 13.45
C GLY A 221 22.66 6.33 12.07
N PHE A 222 21.93 5.94 11.02
CA PHE A 222 22.34 5.98 9.62
C PHE A 222 23.52 5.05 9.30
N LYS A 223 23.43 3.81 9.80
CA LYS A 223 24.39 2.73 9.57
C LYS A 223 23.68 1.47 9.12
N SER A 224 24.38 0.64 8.36
CA SER A 224 23.93 -0.72 8.09
C SER A 224 23.94 -1.52 9.40
N ASP A 225 23.17 -2.62 9.46
CA ASP A 225 23.20 -3.51 10.62
C ASP A 225 24.64 -4.00 10.92
N LEU A 226 25.41 -4.29 9.88
CA LEU A 226 26.83 -4.67 9.99
C LEU A 226 27.67 -3.54 10.62
N ALA A 227 27.64 -2.34 10.03
CA ALA A 227 28.44 -1.22 10.53
C ALA A 227 28.01 -0.75 11.93
N PHE A 228 26.74 -0.87 12.26
CA PHE A 228 26.25 -0.65 13.62
C PHE A 228 26.87 -1.69 14.56
N SER A 229 26.78 -2.98 14.22
CA SER A 229 27.28 -4.06 15.09
C SER A 229 28.78 -3.99 15.37
N GLU A 230 29.57 -3.53 14.41
CA GLU A 230 31.02 -3.39 14.53
C GLU A 230 31.44 -2.18 15.38
N THR A 231 30.57 -1.17 15.55
CA THR A 231 30.93 0.12 16.18
C THR A 231 30.11 0.47 17.42
N ALA A 232 29.03 -0.27 17.71
CA ALA A 232 28.16 -0.03 18.85
C ALA A 232 28.80 -0.51 20.17
N SER A 233 28.45 0.14 21.28
CA SER A 233 28.74 -0.38 22.61
C SER A 233 27.89 -1.63 22.88
N SER A 234 28.32 -2.46 23.84
CA SER A 234 27.53 -3.62 24.29
C SER A 234 26.11 -3.23 24.72
N GLU A 235 25.97 -2.10 25.44
CA GLU A 235 24.65 -1.59 25.85
C GLU A 235 23.75 -1.25 24.66
N ALA A 236 24.30 -0.64 23.59
CA ALA A 236 23.54 -0.31 22.38
C ALA A 236 23.15 -1.57 21.59
N LEU A 237 24.00 -2.60 21.58
CA LEU A 237 23.69 -3.91 20.99
C LEU A 237 22.55 -4.61 21.76
N ASP A 238 22.62 -4.63 23.09
CA ASP A 238 21.57 -5.18 23.94
C ASP A 238 20.25 -4.40 23.80
N GLY A 239 20.33 -3.09 23.59
CA GLY A 239 19.18 -2.25 23.23
C GLY A 239 18.55 -2.67 21.91
N GLN A 240 19.34 -2.73 20.83
CA GLN A 240 18.87 -3.12 19.50
C GLN A 240 18.27 -4.54 19.51
N GLN A 241 18.87 -5.47 20.25
CA GLN A 241 18.31 -6.82 20.38
C GLN A 241 16.94 -6.80 21.05
N ARG A 242 16.78 -6.08 22.16
CA ARG A 242 15.48 -5.93 22.83
C ARG A 242 14.43 -5.28 21.93
N GLU A 243 14.80 -4.25 21.17
CA GLU A 243 13.91 -3.63 20.18
C GLU A 243 13.44 -4.63 19.12
N ARG A 244 14.32 -5.53 18.65
CA ARG A 244 13.96 -6.58 17.69
C ARG A 244 13.02 -7.62 18.29
N GLU A 245 13.27 -8.03 19.53
CA GLU A 245 12.42 -8.98 20.26
C GLU A 245 11.00 -8.41 20.46
N LEU A 246 10.89 -7.10 20.72
CA LEU A 246 9.62 -6.40 20.95
C LEU A 246 9.03 -5.78 19.69
N ALA A 247 9.69 -5.89 18.53
CA ALA A 247 9.30 -5.17 17.31
C ALA A 247 7.88 -5.48 16.86
N TRP A 248 7.42 -6.71 17.10
CA TRP A 248 6.05 -7.12 16.77
C TRP A 248 5.02 -6.47 17.69
N GLU A 249 5.23 -6.56 19.01
CA GLU A 249 4.34 -5.98 20.01
C GLU A 249 4.25 -4.46 19.87
N TRP A 250 5.39 -3.81 19.62
CA TRP A 250 5.46 -2.38 19.34
C TRP A 250 4.75 -2.04 18.03
N GLY A 251 5.01 -2.77 16.94
CA GLY A 251 4.35 -2.52 15.66
C GLY A 251 2.82 -2.62 15.75
N LEU A 252 2.32 -3.64 16.45
CA LEU A 252 0.89 -3.82 16.68
C LEU A 252 0.28 -2.75 17.58
N SER A 253 1.05 -2.13 18.48
CA SER A 253 0.55 -1.05 19.33
C SER A 253 0.40 0.28 18.59
N LEU A 254 0.99 0.41 17.40
CA LEU A 254 0.82 1.57 16.51
C LEU A 254 -0.40 1.44 15.58
N LEU A 255 -1.06 0.29 15.54
CA LEU A 255 -2.27 0.11 14.75
C LEU A 255 -3.46 0.79 15.42
N SER A 256 -4.26 1.49 14.62
CA SER A 256 -5.54 2.04 15.07
C SER A 256 -6.47 0.96 15.61
N MET A 257 -7.25 1.34 16.61
CA MET A 257 -8.24 0.48 17.25
C MET A 257 -9.64 1.02 16.99
N ILE A 258 -10.59 0.12 16.70
CA ILE A 258 -12.02 0.45 16.80
C ILE A 258 -12.47 0.10 18.22
N PRO A 259 -13.00 1.06 19.02
CA PRO A 259 -13.53 0.77 20.34
C PRO A 259 -14.62 -0.31 20.29
N ALA A 260 -14.61 -1.22 21.26
CA ALA A 260 -15.64 -2.24 21.42
C ALA A 260 -17.00 -1.65 21.82
#